data_AF-A0A1Z3HHH0-F1
#
_entry.id   AF-A0A1Z3HHH0-F1
#
_cell.length_a   1.000
_cell.length_b   1.000
_cell.length_c   1.000
_cell.angle_alpha   90.00
_cell.angle_beta   90.00
_cell.angle_gamma   90.00
#
_symmetry.space_group_name_H-M   'P 1'
#
loop_
_entity.id
_entity.type
_entity.pdbx_description
1 polymer ?
#
loop_
_entity_poly.entity_id
_entity_poly.type
_entity_poly.pdbx_seq_one_letter_code
_entity_poly.pdbx_strand_id
1 'polypeptide(L)'
;MTQELMDLRRSLIEGRYEDALLLVDELESMGKQAILRNIESFLVRLLVHLIKNQVEQRLTHSWLVLISDSIVQISKLNLRDNKTSYYIKPDEWEPYLEDALAEAVLPASLETLEGKLKPKQLADRIDRSSVLAMAKRLLSLMYETPRRDLPARINTVLATLPGGAEWFETDDVV
;
A
#
# COMPACT_ATOMS: atom_id res chain seq x y z
N MET A 1 -23.88 -12.96 -2.50
CA MET A 1 -23.84 -14.44 -2.50
C MET A 1 -23.60 -14.82 -3.96
N THR A 2 -22.39 -15.26 -4.27
CA THR A 2 -21.82 -15.33 -5.63
C THR A 2 -22.26 -16.60 -6.39
N GLN A 3 -22.29 -16.55 -7.73
CA GLN A 3 -22.75 -17.64 -8.61
C GLN A 3 -21.87 -18.90 -8.46
N GLU A 4 -20.58 -18.69 -8.27
CA GLU A 4 -19.53 -19.68 -8.07
C GLU A 4 -19.79 -20.54 -6.83
N LEU A 5 -20.32 -19.95 -5.73
CA LEU A 5 -20.70 -20.72 -4.54
C LEU A 5 -21.94 -21.59 -4.77
N MET A 6 -22.87 -21.15 -5.63
CA MET A 6 -24.04 -21.95 -6.00
C MET A 6 -23.63 -23.13 -6.88
N ASP A 7 -22.72 -22.91 -7.82
CA ASP A 7 -22.21 -23.95 -8.71
C ASP A 7 -21.34 -24.96 -7.96
N LEU A 8 -20.52 -24.50 -7.00
CA LEU A 8 -19.79 -25.37 -6.10
C LEU A 8 -20.75 -26.27 -5.30
N ARG A 9 -21.77 -25.67 -4.67
CA ARG A 9 -22.78 -26.43 -3.92
C ARG A 9 -23.48 -27.47 -4.80
N ARG A 10 -23.80 -27.11 -6.04
CA ARG A 10 -24.44 -28.03 -6.99
C ARG A 10 -23.53 -29.20 -7.35
N SER A 11 -22.28 -28.94 -7.70
CA SER A 11 -21.31 -29.99 -8.02
C SER A 11 -21.07 -30.94 -6.85
N LEU A 12 -21.06 -30.43 -5.61
CA LEU A 12 -21.00 -31.27 -4.40
C LEU A 12 -22.24 -32.17 -4.22
N ILE A 13 -23.44 -31.65 -4.47
CA ILE A 13 -24.70 -32.42 -4.38
C ILE A 13 -24.77 -33.48 -5.49
N GLU A 14 -24.28 -33.16 -6.69
CA GLU A 14 -24.31 -34.04 -7.86
C GLU A 14 -23.13 -35.02 -7.92
N GLY A 15 -22.24 -35.00 -6.91
CA GLY A 15 -21.09 -35.92 -6.81
C GLY A 15 -19.96 -35.63 -7.81
N ARG A 16 -19.99 -34.45 -8.47
CA ARG A 16 -18.93 -34.01 -9.40
C ARG A 16 -17.80 -33.35 -8.62
N TYR A 17 -17.01 -34.16 -7.93
CA TYR A 17 -15.96 -33.67 -7.03
C TYR A 17 -14.78 -33.02 -7.76
N GLU A 18 -14.45 -33.47 -8.97
CA GLU A 18 -13.41 -32.82 -9.79
C GLU A 18 -13.82 -31.39 -10.17
N ASP A 19 -15.04 -31.21 -10.67
CA ASP A 19 -15.61 -29.87 -10.94
C ASP A 19 -15.66 -29.00 -9.68
N ALA A 20 -16.03 -29.60 -8.54
CA ALA A 20 -16.07 -28.89 -7.27
C ALA A 20 -14.67 -28.41 -6.83
N LEU A 21 -13.62 -29.21 -7.02
CA LEU A 21 -12.25 -28.82 -6.70
C LEU A 21 -11.76 -27.68 -7.60
N LEU A 22 -12.08 -27.70 -8.91
CA LEU A 22 -11.75 -26.60 -9.81
C LEU A 22 -12.39 -25.28 -9.36
N LEU A 23 -13.66 -25.31 -8.94
CA LEU A 23 -14.35 -24.13 -8.43
C LEU A 23 -13.76 -23.62 -7.10
N VAL A 24 -13.24 -24.51 -6.25
CA VAL A 24 -12.51 -24.10 -5.03
C VAL A 24 -11.24 -23.35 -5.41
N ASP A 25 -10.42 -23.88 -6.33
CA ASP A 25 -9.18 -23.24 -6.78
C ASP A 25 -9.46 -21.85 -7.39
N GLU A 26 -10.52 -21.72 -8.18
CA GLU A 26 -10.97 -20.45 -8.75
C GLU A 26 -11.38 -19.44 -7.66
N LEU A 27 -12.20 -19.87 -6.70
CA LEU A 27 -12.62 -19.02 -5.57
C LEU A 27 -11.42 -18.56 -4.72
N GLU A 28 -10.45 -19.44 -4.47
CA GLU A 28 -9.21 -19.10 -3.77
C GLU A 28 -8.39 -18.07 -4.55
N SER A 29 -8.24 -18.26 -5.86
CA SER A 29 -7.54 -17.33 -6.75
C SER A 29 -8.21 -15.94 -6.76
N MET A 30 -9.54 -15.90 -6.87
CA MET A 30 -10.32 -14.66 -6.82
C MET A 30 -10.14 -13.93 -5.48
N GLY A 31 -10.18 -14.66 -4.36
CA GLY A 31 -9.95 -14.12 -3.03
C GLY A 31 -8.56 -13.49 -2.89
N LYS A 32 -7.52 -14.21 -3.35
CA LYS A 32 -6.15 -13.69 -3.39
C LYS A 32 -6.04 -12.42 -4.23
N GLN A 33 -6.63 -12.42 -5.43
CA GLN A 33 -6.58 -11.26 -6.33
C GLN A 33 -7.29 -10.04 -5.73
N ALA A 34 -8.41 -10.22 -5.04
CA ALA A 34 -9.11 -9.13 -4.36
C ALA A 34 -8.25 -8.49 -3.27
N ILE A 35 -7.50 -9.29 -2.51
CA ILE A 35 -6.57 -8.80 -1.48
C ILE A 35 -5.43 -8.00 -2.13
N LEU A 36 -4.81 -8.54 -3.18
CA LEU A 36 -3.72 -7.86 -3.90
C LEU A 36 -4.17 -6.52 -4.48
N ARG A 37 -5.34 -6.46 -5.13
CA ARG A 37 -5.91 -5.20 -5.64
C ARG A 37 -6.15 -4.16 -4.54
N ASN A 38 -6.58 -4.60 -3.36
CA ASN A 38 -6.73 -3.69 -2.23
C ASN A 38 -5.38 -3.17 -1.75
N ILE A 39 -4.35 -4.01 -1.67
CA ILE A 39 -2.98 -3.59 -1.36
C ILE A 39 -2.49 -2.55 -2.38
N GLU A 40 -2.64 -2.81 -3.67
CA GLU A 40 -2.28 -1.89 -4.75
C GLU A 40 -2.96 -0.52 -4.59
N SER A 41 -4.25 -0.49 -4.25
CA SER A 41 -4.95 0.79 -4.00
C SER A 41 -4.33 1.62 -2.88
N PHE A 42 -3.83 0.97 -1.82
CA PHE A 42 -3.12 1.63 -0.74
C PHE A 42 -1.69 2.01 -1.14
N LEU A 43 -1.02 1.25 -2.01
CA LEU A 43 0.28 1.63 -2.58
C LEU A 43 0.16 2.89 -3.42
N VAL A 44 -0.86 3.01 -4.27
CA VAL A 44 -1.11 4.23 -5.05
C VAL A 44 -1.30 5.42 -4.12
N ARG A 45 -2.15 5.29 -3.08
CA ARG A 45 -2.37 6.36 -2.10
C ARG A 45 -1.10 6.74 -1.33
N LEU A 46 -0.28 5.76 -0.94
CA LEU A 46 1.03 5.97 -0.33
C LEU A 46 1.93 6.79 -1.25
N LEU A 47 2.09 6.34 -2.50
CA LEU A 47 3.00 6.95 -3.47
C LEU A 47 2.56 8.35 -3.87
N VAL A 48 1.25 8.63 -3.96
CA VAL A 48 0.73 10.00 -4.16
C VAL A 48 1.29 10.95 -3.11
N HIS A 49 1.28 10.55 -1.84
CA HIS A 49 1.73 11.40 -0.74
C HIS A 49 3.25 11.49 -0.63
N LEU A 50 3.98 10.43 -0.98
CA LEU A 50 5.45 10.48 -1.08
C LEU A 50 5.92 11.37 -2.23
N ILE A 51 5.24 11.34 -3.38
CA ILE A 51 5.51 12.26 -4.51
C ILE A 51 5.31 13.71 -4.06
N LYS A 52 4.18 14.01 -3.41
CA LYS A 52 3.90 15.36 -2.89
C LYS A 52 4.95 15.82 -1.88
N ASN A 53 5.35 14.95 -0.96
CA ASN A 53 6.41 15.26 0.01
C ASN A 53 7.75 15.55 -0.68
N GLN A 54 8.14 14.74 -1.67
CA GLN A 54 9.38 14.97 -2.43
C GLN A 54 9.34 16.26 -3.25
N VAL A 55 8.21 16.59 -3.88
CA VAL A 55 8.15 17.78 -4.75
C VAL A 55 7.97 19.07 -3.95
N GLU A 56 7.21 19.03 -2.87
CA GLU A 56 6.90 20.22 -2.05
C GLU A 56 7.84 20.40 -0.85
N GLN A 57 8.73 19.44 -0.59
CA GLN A 57 9.72 19.49 0.49
C GLN A 57 9.10 19.79 1.87
N ARG A 58 7.88 19.29 2.09
CA ARG A 58 7.11 19.47 3.32
C ARG A 58 6.24 18.27 3.59
N LEU A 59 5.78 18.13 4.82
CA LEU A 59 4.81 17.12 5.22
C LEU A 59 3.69 17.79 6.00
N THR A 60 2.44 17.63 5.57
CA THR A 60 1.28 18.06 6.37
C THR A 60 0.81 16.95 7.28
N HIS A 61 0.05 17.30 8.32
CA HIS A 61 -0.62 16.33 9.17
C HIS A 61 -1.48 15.34 8.36
N SER A 62 -2.24 15.82 7.36
CA SER A 62 -3.08 14.95 6.55
C SER A 62 -2.26 13.96 5.71
N TRP A 63 -1.11 14.38 5.18
CA TRP A 63 -0.25 13.48 4.39
C TRP A 63 0.43 12.44 5.28
N LEU A 64 0.91 12.86 6.45
CA LEU A 64 1.46 11.98 7.48
C LEU A 64 0.44 10.88 7.84
N VAL A 65 -0.80 11.26 8.13
CA VAL A 65 -1.89 10.33 8.45
C VAL A 65 -2.16 9.37 7.28
N LEU A 66 -2.23 9.87 6.04
CA LEU A 66 -2.53 9.04 4.87
C LEU A 66 -1.39 8.08 4.51
N ILE A 67 -0.14 8.49 4.70
CA ILE A 67 1.02 7.60 4.54
C ILE A 67 0.97 6.49 5.60
N SER A 68 0.81 6.88 6.87
CA SER A 68 0.77 5.92 7.99
C SER A 68 -0.39 4.93 7.88
N ASP A 69 -1.60 5.41 7.59
CA ASP A 69 -2.76 4.54 7.39
C ASP A 69 -2.53 3.59 6.21
N SER A 70 -1.95 4.03 5.09
CA SER A 70 -1.68 3.16 3.94
C SER A 70 -0.78 1.97 4.32
N ILE A 71 0.33 2.21 5.02
CA ILE A 71 1.22 1.15 5.48
C ILE A 71 0.52 0.22 6.48
N VAL A 72 -0.25 0.79 7.41
CA VAL A 72 -1.00 -0.01 8.38
C VAL A 72 -2.01 -0.90 7.69
N GLN A 73 -2.81 -0.40 6.75
CA GLN A 73 -3.80 -1.21 6.03
C GLN A 73 -3.14 -2.28 5.16
N ILE A 74 -2.05 -1.95 4.45
CA ILE A 74 -1.25 -2.92 3.69
C ILE A 74 -0.75 -4.03 4.61
N SER A 75 -0.22 -3.69 5.79
CA SER A 75 0.21 -4.68 6.79
C SER A 75 -0.92 -5.61 7.21
N LYS A 76 -2.16 -5.11 7.36
CA LYS A 76 -3.32 -5.96 7.70
C LYS A 76 -3.68 -6.92 6.58
N LEU A 77 -3.70 -6.44 5.35
CA LEU A 77 -4.12 -7.21 4.17
C LEU A 77 -3.07 -8.22 3.75
N ASN A 78 -1.78 -7.85 3.84
CA ASN A 78 -0.71 -8.68 3.34
C ASN A 78 -0.41 -9.89 4.22
N LEU A 79 -0.73 -9.83 5.52
CA LEU A 79 -0.62 -10.97 6.42
C LEU A 79 -1.79 -11.93 6.17
N ARG A 80 -1.50 -13.18 5.80
CA ARG A 80 -2.54 -14.20 5.57
C ARG A 80 -3.20 -14.61 6.88
N ASP A 81 -4.38 -15.24 6.77
CA ASP A 81 -5.18 -15.68 7.93
C ASP A 81 -4.45 -16.67 8.85
N ASN A 82 -3.46 -17.40 8.33
CA ASN A 82 -2.58 -18.26 9.12
C ASN A 82 -1.58 -17.50 10.01
N LYS A 83 -1.56 -16.16 9.93
CA LYS A 83 -0.72 -15.23 10.72
C LYS A 83 0.78 -15.48 10.65
N THR A 84 1.24 -16.28 9.69
CA THR A 84 2.62 -16.75 9.58
C THR A 84 3.21 -16.55 8.18
N SER A 85 2.37 -16.23 7.20
CA SER A 85 2.78 -16.03 5.81
C SER A 85 2.16 -14.77 5.22
N TYR A 86 2.74 -14.30 4.11
CA TYR A 86 2.34 -13.08 3.44
C TYR A 86 1.87 -13.33 2.00
N TYR A 87 1.04 -12.44 1.46
CA TYR A 87 0.65 -12.48 0.04
C TYR A 87 1.78 -12.01 -0.87
N ILE A 88 2.46 -10.92 -0.46
CA ILE A 88 3.65 -10.35 -1.07
C ILE A 88 4.78 -10.48 -0.04
N LYS A 89 5.91 -11.07 -0.40
CA LYS A 89 7.08 -11.19 0.49
C LYS A 89 7.99 -9.94 0.40
N PRO A 90 8.93 -9.75 1.34
CA PRO A 90 9.83 -8.60 1.35
C PRO A 90 10.58 -8.35 0.03
N ASP A 91 10.89 -9.40 -0.71
CA ASP A 91 11.61 -9.39 -1.98
C ASP A 91 10.71 -9.32 -3.23
N GLU A 92 9.38 -9.32 -3.06
CA GLU A 92 8.41 -9.41 -4.16
C GLU A 92 7.67 -8.07 -4.43
N TRP A 93 8.03 -6.98 -3.75
CA TRP A 93 7.33 -5.69 -3.86
C TRP A 93 7.55 -4.94 -5.16
N GLU A 94 8.65 -5.20 -5.88
CA GLU A 94 9.07 -4.36 -7.00
C GLU A 94 8.01 -4.15 -8.08
N PRO A 95 7.38 -5.20 -8.66
CA PRO A 95 6.37 -5.00 -9.69
C PRO A 95 5.18 -4.16 -9.19
N TYR A 96 4.72 -4.43 -7.96
CA TYR A 96 3.59 -3.69 -7.36
C TYR A 96 3.90 -2.21 -7.15
N LEU A 97 5.13 -1.88 -6.77
CA LEU A 97 5.55 -0.51 -6.54
C LEU A 97 5.75 0.25 -7.85
N GLU A 98 6.30 -0.40 -8.89
CA GLU A 98 6.45 0.20 -10.21
C GLU A 98 5.10 0.53 -10.85
N ASP A 99 4.16 -0.41 -10.82
CA ASP A 99 2.81 -0.22 -11.34
C ASP A 99 2.07 0.87 -10.55
N ALA A 100 2.09 0.80 -9.21
CA ALA A 100 1.46 1.80 -8.37
C ALA A 100 2.07 3.20 -8.52
N LEU A 101 3.38 3.30 -8.81
CA LEU A 101 4.03 4.59 -9.05
C LEU A 101 3.51 5.20 -10.36
N ALA A 102 3.39 4.41 -11.42
CA ALA A 102 2.84 4.87 -12.69
C ALA A 102 1.40 5.37 -12.52
N GLU A 103 0.57 4.66 -11.76
CA GLU A 103 -0.81 5.07 -11.45
C GLU A 103 -0.88 6.31 -10.55
N ALA A 104 0.07 6.48 -9.62
CA ALA A 104 0.07 7.59 -8.66
C ALA A 104 0.36 8.97 -9.28
N VAL A 105 1.04 9.04 -10.44
CA VAL A 105 1.45 10.32 -11.05
C VAL A 105 0.25 11.22 -11.36
N LEU A 106 -0.82 10.67 -11.96
CA LEU A 106 -2.00 11.46 -12.32
C LEU A 106 -2.70 12.07 -11.10
N PRO A 107 -3.12 11.30 -10.07
CA PRO A 107 -3.73 11.87 -8.88
C PRO A 107 -2.76 12.77 -8.10
N ALA A 108 -1.47 12.43 -8.03
CA ALA A 108 -0.49 13.31 -7.40
C ALA A 108 -0.39 14.67 -8.12
N SER A 109 -0.54 14.71 -9.44
CA SER A 109 -0.49 15.97 -10.21
C SER A 109 -1.66 16.90 -9.92
N LEU A 110 -2.82 16.35 -9.50
CA LEU A 110 -3.97 17.14 -9.09
C LEU A 110 -3.73 17.86 -7.75
N GLU A 111 -2.98 17.23 -6.86
CA GLU A 111 -2.79 17.68 -5.49
C GLU A 111 -1.48 18.44 -5.27
N THR A 112 -0.43 18.09 -6.02
CA THR A 112 0.92 18.66 -5.87
C THR A 112 0.95 20.10 -6.34
N LEU A 113 1.49 20.99 -5.51
CA LEU A 113 1.57 22.44 -5.79
C LEU A 113 0.20 23.02 -6.21
N GLU A 114 -0.88 22.54 -5.58
CA GLU A 114 -2.26 22.96 -5.87
C GLU A 114 -2.71 22.67 -7.32
N GLY A 115 -2.21 21.59 -7.92
CA GLY A 115 -2.64 21.17 -9.26
C GLY A 115 -1.95 21.91 -10.42
N LYS A 116 -0.88 22.67 -10.14
CA LYS A 116 -0.19 23.50 -11.14
C LYS A 116 0.63 22.69 -12.16
N LEU A 117 0.89 21.41 -11.90
CA LEU A 117 1.69 20.55 -12.76
C LEU A 117 0.80 19.57 -13.52
N LYS A 118 1.04 19.43 -14.83
CA LYS A 118 0.49 18.31 -15.59
C LYS A 118 1.20 17.00 -15.19
N PRO A 119 0.57 15.83 -15.37
CA PRO A 119 1.16 14.54 -15.03
C PRO A 119 2.58 14.34 -15.56
N LYS A 120 2.82 14.69 -16.83
CA LYS A 120 4.16 14.60 -17.44
C LYS A 120 5.19 15.51 -16.76
N GLN A 121 4.81 16.75 -16.44
CA GLN A 121 5.71 17.69 -15.77
C GLN A 121 6.04 17.25 -14.35
N LEU A 122 5.09 16.60 -13.67
CA LEU A 122 5.34 16.00 -12.37
C LEU A 122 6.27 14.78 -12.51
N ALA A 123 6.00 13.87 -13.44
CA ALA A 123 6.83 12.70 -13.69
C ALA A 123 8.29 13.05 -14.02
N ASP A 124 8.51 14.13 -14.77
CA ASP A 124 9.85 14.61 -15.13
C ASP A 124 10.59 15.25 -13.94
N ARG A 125 9.88 15.63 -12.86
CA ARG A 125 10.45 16.28 -11.66
C ARG A 125 10.72 15.32 -10.51
N ILE A 126 10.07 14.16 -10.48
CA ILE A 126 10.24 13.21 -9.39
C ILE A 126 11.54 12.41 -9.57
N ASP A 127 12.26 12.21 -8.47
CA ASP A 127 13.24 11.14 -8.39
C ASP A 127 12.50 9.84 -8.04
N ARG A 128 12.18 9.07 -9.08
CA ARG A 128 11.47 7.79 -8.98
C ARG A 128 12.18 6.82 -8.02
N SER A 129 13.50 6.71 -8.12
CA SER A 129 14.28 5.78 -7.31
C SER A 129 14.21 6.14 -5.83
N SER A 130 14.28 7.43 -5.50
CA SER A 130 14.12 7.90 -4.12
C SER A 130 12.71 7.64 -3.56
N VAL A 131 11.65 7.89 -4.34
CA VAL A 131 10.26 7.61 -3.92
C VAL A 131 10.06 6.12 -3.64
N LEU A 132 10.49 5.25 -4.56
CA LEU A 132 10.36 3.80 -4.43
C LEU A 132 11.19 3.26 -3.26
N ALA A 133 12.41 3.76 -3.07
CA ALA A 133 13.25 3.38 -1.94
C ALA A 133 12.60 3.74 -0.60
N MET A 134 11.98 4.93 -0.49
CA MET A 134 11.26 5.32 0.71
C MET A 134 10.02 4.45 0.95
N ALA A 135 9.25 4.15 -0.10
CA ALA A 135 8.10 3.26 0.00
C ALA A 135 8.52 1.85 0.47
N LYS A 136 9.59 1.29 -0.10
CA LYS A 136 10.17 0.00 0.33
C LYS A 136 10.61 0.03 1.80
N ARG A 137 11.29 1.11 2.22
CA ARG A 137 11.71 1.29 3.63
C ARG A 137 10.52 1.31 4.59
N LEU A 138 9.43 1.99 4.23
CA LEU A 138 8.21 2.02 5.04
C LEU A 138 7.52 0.65 5.07
N LEU A 139 7.45 -0.04 3.93
CA LEU A 139 6.87 -1.37 3.82
C LEU A 139 7.68 -2.42 4.60
N SER A 140 9.02 -2.31 4.66
CA SER A 140 9.86 -3.29 5.37
C SER A 140 9.53 -3.35 6.87
N LEU A 141 9.12 -2.22 7.46
CA LEU A 141 8.75 -2.11 8.88
C LEU A 141 7.70 -3.14 9.31
N MET A 142 6.78 -3.52 8.42
CA MET A 142 5.70 -4.44 8.75
C MET A 142 6.15 -5.90 8.91
N TYR A 143 7.35 -6.23 8.43
CA TYR A 143 7.99 -7.54 8.61
C TYR A 143 8.90 -7.57 9.83
N GLU A 144 9.44 -6.40 10.20
CA GLU A 144 10.42 -6.24 11.28
C GLU A 144 9.78 -5.89 12.63
N THR A 145 8.53 -5.39 12.61
CA THR A 145 7.87 -4.80 13.78
C THR A 145 6.55 -5.52 14.08
N PRO A 146 6.28 -5.86 15.36
CA PRO A 146 4.95 -6.27 15.79
C PRO A 146 3.89 -5.24 15.39
N ARG A 147 2.74 -5.70 14.90
CA ARG A 147 1.68 -4.82 14.36
C ARG A 147 1.19 -3.74 15.33
N ARG A 148 1.23 -3.99 16.64
CA ARG A 148 0.86 -3.01 17.68
C ARG A 148 1.79 -1.80 17.68
N ASP A 149 3.06 -2.02 17.41
CA ASP A 149 4.11 -1.01 17.52
C ASP A 149 4.46 -0.39 16.15
N LEU A 150 3.90 -0.94 15.06
CA LEU A 150 4.10 -0.47 13.69
C LEU A 150 3.81 1.04 13.50
N PRO A 151 2.72 1.62 14.03
CA PRO A 151 2.48 3.07 13.89
C PRO A 151 3.61 3.93 14.45
N ALA A 152 4.17 3.56 15.61
CA ALA A 152 5.28 4.29 16.22
C ALA A 152 6.56 4.19 15.37
N ARG A 153 6.83 3.02 14.79
CA ARG A 153 7.98 2.82 13.89
C ARG A 153 7.84 3.58 12.58
N ILE A 154 6.63 3.65 12.03
CA ILE A 154 6.33 4.50 10.87
C ILE A 154 6.64 5.96 11.21
N ASN A 155 6.17 6.46 12.35
CA ASN A 155 6.41 7.84 12.77
C ASN A 155 7.91 8.19 12.84
N THR A 156 8.75 7.27 13.34
CA THR A 156 10.21 7.47 13.34
C THR A 156 10.78 7.64 11.92
N VAL A 157 10.25 6.92 10.92
CA VAL A 157 10.67 7.09 9.52
C VAL A 157 10.10 8.38 8.94
N LEU A 158 8.84 8.72 9.23
CA LEU A 158 8.21 9.95 8.74
C LEU A 158 8.89 11.21 9.29
N ALA A 159 9.42 11.17 10.51
CA ALA A 159 10.25 12.25 11.07
C ALA A 159 11.50 12.54 10.21
N THR A 160 11.98 11.57 9.42
CA THR A 160 13.14 11.76 8.53
C THR A 160 12.79 12.35 7.16
N LEU A 161 11.50 12.52 6.85
CA LEU A 161 11.06 13.16 5.62
C LEU A 161 11.17 14.69 5.71
N PRO A 162 11.32 15.40 4.58
CA PRO A 162 11.21 16.86 4.55
C PRO A 162 9.92 17.35 5.23
N GLY A 163 10.05 18.24 6.23
CA GLY A 163 8.95 18.76 7.06
C GLY A 163 8.32 17.74 8.02
N GLY A 164 8.95 16.58 8.22
CA GLY A 164 8.45 15.50 9.08
C GLY A 164 8.79 15.67 10.55
N ALA A 165 9.99 16.18 10.87
CA ALA A 165 10.48 16.30 12.25
C ALA A 165 9.55 17.16 13.13
N GLU A 166 9.03 18.25 12.58
CA GLU A 166 8.11 19.20 13.25
C GLU A 166 6.85 18.55 13.85
N TRP A 167 6.45 17.36 13.37
CA TRP A 167 5.27 16.65 13.89
C TRP A 167 5.55 15.76 15.11
N PHE A 168 6.82 15.54 15.43
CA PHE A 168 7.25 14.58 16.44
C PHE A 168 8.25 15.15 17.45
N GLU A 169 8.80 16.33 17.18
CA GLU A 169 9.46 17.15 18.18
C GLU A 169 8.42 17.58 19.23
N THR A 170 8.73 17.36 20.51
CA THR A 170 8.00 18.02 21.58
C THR A 170 8.48 19.47 21.61
N ASP A 171 7.57 20.44 21.53
CA ASP A 171 7.90 21.82 21.84
C ASP A 171 8.64 21.84 23.18
N ASP A 172 9.93 22.21 23.16
CA ASP A 172 10.63 22.60 24.38
C ASP A 172 9.92 23.85 24.87
N VAL A 173 8.96 23.65 25.78
CA VAL A 173 8.26 24.73 26.48
C VAL A 173 9.32 25.45 27.32
N VAL A 174 9.77 26.60 26.83
CA VAL A 174 10.51 27.63 27.60
C VAL A 174 9.51 28.41 28.45
#